data_AF-A0A8T3WQY0-F1
#
_entry.id   AF-A0A8T3WQY0-F1
#
_cell.length_a   1.000
_cell.length_b   1.000
_cell.length_c   1.000
_cell.angle_alpha   90.00
_cell.angle_beta   90.00
_cell.angle_gamma   90.00
#
_symmetry.space_group_name_H-M   'P 1'
#
loop_
_entity.id
_entity.type
_entity.pdbx_description
1 polymer ?
#
loop_
_entity_poly.entity_id
_entity_poly.type
_entity_poly.pdbx_seq_one_letter_code
_entity_poly.pdbx_strand_id
1 'polypeptide(L)'
;MEKKRRTSIFERLLLVVGFLVLIIGYFFINKIFIAEGYALSWGFLQTVFMWLLMVIFIILLAIGEDIKEGILLQQLDEIRELKNTLIKGKNR
;
A
#
# COMPACT_ATOMS: atom_id res chain seq x y z
N MET A 1 17.38 7.67 17.87
CA MET A 1 16.83 8.78 17.05
C MET A 1 15.84 8.16 16.09
N GLU A 2 14.55 8.49 16.20
CA GLU A 2 13.55 8.07 15.20
C GLU A 2 14.02 8.52 13.81
N LYS A 3 14.46 7.58 12.98
CA LYS A 3 14.73 7.83 11.56
C LYS A 3 13.39 8.24 10.97
N LYS A 4 13.20 9.54 10.73
CA LYS A 4 12.06 10.12 10.02
C LYS A 4 11.93 9.39 8.68
N ARG A 5 11.01 8.41 8.61
CA ARG A 5 10.75 7.63 7.40
C ARG A 5 10.33 8.64 6.34
N ARG A 6 11.13 8.79 5.27
CA ARG A 6 10.69 9.58 4.12
C ARG A 6 9.58 8.77 3.49
N THR A 7 8.38 9.32 3.43
CA THR A 7 7.27 8.75 2.67
C THR A 7 7.79 8.46 1.27
N SER A 8 7.77 7.17 0.90
CA SER A 8 8.21 6.72 -0.40
C SER A 8 7.31 7.30 -1.48
N ILE A 9 7.86 7.54 -2.67
CA ILE A 9 7.04 7.99 -3.81
C ILE A 9 5.92 6.99 -4.08
N PHE A 10 6.18 5.71 -3.82
CA PHE A 10 5.24 4.63 -4.01
C PHE A 10 4.16 4.64 -2.91
N GLU A 11 4.49 4.73 -1.63
CA GLU A 11 3.49 4.96 -0.55
C GLU A 11 2.55 6.14 -0.87
N ARG A 12 3.11 7.26 -1.35
CA ARG A 12 2.33 8.44 -1.72
C ARG A 12 1.43 8.19 -2.94
N LEU A 13 1.90 7.42 -3.92
CA LEU A 13 1.11 6.99 -5.08
C LEU A 13 -0.01 6.04 -4.66
N LEU A 14 0.27 5.09 -3.78
CA LEU A 14 -0.66 4.07 -3.33
C LEU A 14 -1.79 4.68 -2.47
N LEU A 15 -1.48 5.71 -1.67
CA LEU A 15 -2.49 6.53 -1.01
C LEU A 15 -3.41 7.25 -1.99
N VAL A 16 -2.85 7.86 -3.05
CA VAL A 16 -3.66 8.54 -4.09
C VAL A 16 -4.54 7.55 -4.84
N VAL A 17 -3.97 6.41 -5.24
CA VAL A 17 -4.72 5.34 -5.94
C VAL A 17 -5.80 4.76 -5.04
N GLY A 18 -5.49 4.46 -3.78
CA GLY A 18 -6.45 3.96 -2.80
C GLY A 18 -7.62 4.93 -2.60
N PHE A 19 -7.32 6.22 -2.49
CA PHE A 19 -8.34 7.27 -2.38
C PHE A 19 -9.23 7.36 -3.63
N LEU A 20 -8.64 7.29 -4.82
CA LEU A 20 -9.39 7.28 -6.08
C LEU A 20 -10.30 6.05 -6.18
N VAL A 21 -9.82 4.87 -5.79
CA VAL A 21 -10.62 3.63 -5.79
C VAL A 21 -11.81 3.72 -4.84
N LEU A 22 -11.67 4.40 -3.70
CA LEU A 22 -12.79 4.63 -2.79
C LEU A 22 -13.88 5.52 -3.41
N ILE A 23 -13.49 6.65 -3.99
CA ILE A 23 -14.43 7.60 -4.61
C ILE A 23 -15.11 6.96 -5.83
N ILE A 24 -14.30 6.41 -6.74
CA ILE A 24 -14.78 5.84 -7.99
C ILE A 24 -15.66 4.62 -7.71
N GLY A 25 -15.24 3.74 -6.82
CA GLY A 25 -16.04 2.56 -6.45
C GLY A 25 -17.38 2.95 -5.84
N TYR A 26 -17.40 3.92 -4.92
CA TYR A 26 -18.66 4.44 -4.38
C TYR A 26 -19.56 5.04 -5.47
N PHE A 27 -18.99 5.79 -6.42
CA PHE A 27 -19.74 6.37 -7.53
C PHE A 27 -20.38 5.29 -8.42
N PHE A 28 -19.63 4.25 -8.78
CA PHE A 28 -20.15 3.13 -9.58
C PHE A 28 -21.22 2.33 -8.84
N ILE A 29 -21.03 2.07 -7.55
CA ILE A 29 -22.01 1.38 -6.70
C ILE A 29 -23.33 2.17 -6.66
N ASN A 30 -23.28 3.49 -6.46
CA ASN A 30 -24.49 4.32 -6.47
C ASN A 30 -25.16 4.34 -7.84
N LYS A 31 -24.39 4.39 -8.93
CA LYS A 31 -24.94 4.36 -10.27
C LYS A 31 -25.70 3.05 -10.53
N ILE A 32 -25.16 1.91 -10.09
CA ILE A 32 -25.82 0.60 -10.20
C ILE A 32 -27.07 0.56 -9.32
N PHE A 33 -26.99 1.07 -8.09
CA PHE A 33 -28.12 1.13 -7.18
C PHE A 33 -29.31 1.91 -7.74
N ILE A 34 -29.04 3.05 -8.39
CA ILE A 34 -30.07 3.86 -9.04
C ILE A 34 -30.61 3.15 -10.30
N ALA A 35 -29.75 2.53 -11.09
CA ALA A 35 -30.14 1.82 -12.31
C ALA A 35 -31.03 0.59 -12.03
N GLU A 36 -30.81 -0.09 -10.91
CA GLU A 36 -31.62 -1.23 -10.46
C GLU A 36 -32.89 -0.80 -9.68
N GLY A 37 -33.22 0.49 -9.69
CA GLY A 37 -34.46 1.00 -9.09
C GLY A 37 -34.48 0.94 -7.57
N TYR A 38 -33.33 1.16 -6.92
CA TYR A 38 -33.16 1.11 -5.46
C TYR A 38 -33.42 -0.29 -4.84
N ALA A 39 -33.50 -1.32 -5.67
CA ALA A 39 -33.61 -2.69 -5.21
C ALA A 39 -32.24 -3.20 -4.75
N LEU A 40 -32.21 -3.87 -3.60
CA LEU A 40 -31.05 -4.64 -3.17
C LEU A 40 -30.99 -5.94 -3.98
N SER A 41 -30.42 -5.86 -5.18
CA SER A 41 -30.20 -7.05 -5.99
C SER A 41 -29.01 -7.86 -5.50
N TRP A 42 -28.96 -9.14 -5.88
CA TRP A 42 -27.80 -10.00 -5.63
C TRP A 42 -26.53 -9.47 -6.33
N GLY A 43 -26.68 -8.89 -7.52
CA GLY A 43 -25.57 -8.27 -8.27
C GLY A 43 -25.00 -7.05 -7.57
N PHE A 44 -25.86 -6.23 -6.95
CA PHE A 44 -25.44 -5.12 -6.12
C PHE A 44 -24.60 -5.59 -4.92
N LEU A 45 -25.08 -6.59 -4.18
CA LEU A 45 -24.36 -7.15 -3.04
C LEU A 45 -22.98 -7.70 -3.45
N GLN A 46 -22.91 -8.45 -4.55
CA GLN A 46 -21.65 -8.96 -5.10
C GLN A 46 -20.69 -7.82 -5.49
N THR A 47 -21.20 -6.75 -6.09
CA THR A 47 -20.39 -5.60 -6.51
C THR A 47 -19.80 -4.87 -5.31
N VAL A 48 -20.60 -4.62 -4.28
CA VAL A 48 -20.13 -4.01 -3.02
C VAL A 48 -19.08 -4.91 -2.36
N PHE A 49 -19.32 -6.22 -2.32
CA PHE A 49 -18.37 -7.18 -1.74
C PHE A 49 -17.03 -7.19 -2.49
N MET A 50 -17.06 -7.20 -3.82
CA MET A 50 -15.85 -7.14 -4.65
C MET A 50 -15.10 -5.81 -4.48
N TRP A 51 -15.82 -4.70 -4.33
CA TRP A 51 -15.20 -3.41 -4.04
C TRP A 51 -14.51 -3.40 -2.67
N LEU A 52 -15.14 -3.96 -1.64
CA LEU A 52 -14.52 -4.10 -0.32
C LEU A 52 -13.27 -4.99 -0.38
N LEU A 53 -13.31 -6.11 -1.13
CA LEU A 53 -12.13 -6.95 -1.35
C LEU A 53 -10.99 -6.18 -2.02
N MET A 54 -11.27 -5.36 -3.02
CA MET A 54 -10.26 -4.49 -3.64
C MET A 54 -9.63 -3.53 -2.64
N VAL A 55 -10.43 -2.91 -1.76
CA VAL A 55 -9.91 -2.04 -0.69
C VAL A 55 -8.97 -2.81 0.24
N ILE A 56 -9.34 -4.04 0.63
CA ILE A 56 -8.49 -4.91 1.46
C ILE A 56 -7.16 -5.21 0.76
N PHE A 57 -7.19 -5.53 -0.55
CA PHE A 57 -5.96 -5.79 -1.30
C PHE A 57 -5.04 -4.58 -1.36
N ILE A 58 -5.58 -3.37 -1.51
CA ILE A 58 -4.78 -2.14 -1.50
C ILE A 58 -4.09 -1.96 -0.14
N ILE A 59 -4.79 -2.23 0.96
CA ILE A 59 -4.20 -2.18 2.30
C ILE A 59 -3.09 -3.24 2.45
N LEU A 60 -3.32 -4.47 1.99
CA LEU A 60 -2.31 -5.52 2.03
C LEU A 60 -1.07 -5.18 1.21
N LEU A 61 -1.24 -4.54 0.04
CA LEU A 61 -0.13 -4.06 -0.78
C LEU A 61 0.68 -2.98 -0.06
N ALA A 62 0.02 -2.04 0.61
CA ALA A 62 0.69 -1.01 1.41
C ALA A 62 1.55 -1.64 2.52
N ILE A 63 1.00 -2.61 3.26
CA ILE A 63 1.73 -3.32 4.31
C ILE A 63 2.91 -4.12 3.73
N GLY A 64 2.69 -4.80 2.60
CA GLY A 64 3.74 -5.59 1.94
C GLY A 64 4.91 -4.74 1.44
N GLU A 65 4.62 -3.55 0.93
CA GLU A 65 5.63 -2.56 0.57
C GLU A 65 6.43 -2.08 1.80
N ASP A 66 5.74 -1.71 2.87
CA ASP A 66 6.36 -1.26 4.12
C ASP A 66 7.34 -2.30 4.67
N ILE A 67 6.95 -3.59 4.65
CA ILE A 67 7.82 -4.70 5.07
C ILE A 67 9.05 -4.80 4.17
N LYS A 68 8.86 -4.69 2.84
CA LYS A 68 9.95 -4.79 1.87
C LYS A 68 10.96 -3.64 2.04
N GLU A 69 10.50 -2.41 2.21
CA GLU A 69 11.38 -1.25 2.49
C GLU A 69 12.13 -1.43 3.80
N GLY A 70 11.46 -1.95 4.83
CA GLY A 70 12.09 -2.27 6.12
C GLY A 70 13.27 -3.23 5.99
N ILE A 71 13.09 -4.33 5.25
CA ILE A 71 14.15 -5.33 5.02
C ILE A 71 15.33 -4.71 4.24
N LEU A 72 15.05 -3.93 3.20
CA LEU A 72 16.09 -3.29 2.38
C LEU A 72 16.95 -2.32 3.20
N LEU A 73 16.33 -1.52 4.07
CA LEU A 73 17.06 -0.61 4.94
C LEU A 73 17.97 -1.36 5.92
N GLN A 74 17.49 -2.48 6.44
CA GLN A 74 18.25 -3.31 7.37
C GLN A 74 19.49 -3.92 6.68
N GLN A 75 19.33 -4.46 5.48
CA GLN A 75 20.45 -4.98 4.68
C GLN A 75 21.45 -3.88 4.31
N LEU A 76 20.99 -2.67 4.01
CA LEU A 76 21.86 -1.56 3.65
C LEU A 76 22.70 -1.07 4.84
N ASP A 77 22.10 -1.03 6.04
CA ASP A 77 22.81 -0.72 7.28
C ASP A 77 23.86 -1.81 7.60
N GLU A 78 23.52 -3.11 7.44
CA GLU A 78 24.47 -4.23 7.61
C GLU A 78 25.66 -4.16 6.64
N ILE A 79 25.42 -3.88 5.35
CA ILE A 79 26.49 -3.71 4.34
C ILE A 79 27.38 -2.51 4.69
N ARG A 80 26.78 -1.43 5.21
CA ARG A 80 27.53 -0.24 5.63
C ARG A 80 28.42 -0.53 6.83
N GLU A 81 27.93 -1.29 7.80
CA GLU A 81 28.73 -1.74 8.94
C GLU A 81 29.88 -2.65 8.51
N LEU A 82 29.63 -3.63 7.64
CA LEU A 82 30.67 -4.49 7.04
C LEU A 82 31.73 -3.69 6.28
N LYS A 83 31.33 -2.68 5.50
CA LYS A 83 32.28 -1.80 4.82
C LYS A 83 33.16 -1.04 5.82
N ASN A 84 32.57 -0.50 6.88
CA ASN A 84 33.30 0.28 7.88
C ASN A 84 34.29 -0.59 8.67
N THR A 85 33.93 -1.84 9.00
CA THR A 85 34.83 -2.78 9.67
C THR A 85 35.98 -3.23 8.75
N LEU A 86 35.72 -3.48 7.46
CA LEU A 86 36.75 -3.78 6.47
C LEU A 86 37.72 -2.62 6.25
N ILE A 87 37.23 -1.37 6.18
CA ILE A 87 38.10 -0.19 6.05
C ILE A 87 38.96 0.02 7.30
N LYS A 88 38.39 -0.21 8.50
CA LYS A 88 39.17 -0.17 9.76
C LYS A 88 40.22 -1.28 9.84
N GLY A 89 39.91 -2.48 9.35
CA GLY A 89 40.85 -3.60 9.32
C GLY A 89 42.00 -3.42 8.33
N LYS A 90 41.80 -2.67 7.24
CA LYS A 90 42.82 -2.39 6.21
C LYS A 90 43.84 -1.31 6.62
N ASN A 91 43.55 -0.51 7.65
CA ASN A 91 44.42 0.56 8.16
C ASN A 91 45.28 0.14 9.38
N ARG A 92 45.30 -1.16 9.71
CA ARG A 92 46.26 -1.79 10.64
C ARG A 92 47.17 -2.72 9.85
#